data_AF-A0A8C7YH36-F1
#
_entry.id   AF-A0A8C7YH36-F1
#
_cell.length_a   1.000
_cell.length_b   1.000
_cell.length_c   1.000
_cell.angle_alpha   90.00
_cell.angle_beta   90.00
_cell.angle_gamma   90.00
#
_symmetry.space_group_name_H-M   'P 1'
#
loop_
_entity.id
_entity.type
_entity.pdbx_description
1 polymer ?
#
loop_
_entity_poly.entity_id
_entity_poly.type
_entity_poly.pdbx_seq_one_letter_code
_entity_poly.pdbx_strand_id
1 'polypeptide(L)'
;MSDDEQEQTIAEDLVVTKYKMGGDIANQTLRLVMEAAKPGVSVISLCEKGDAYIMAETGKVFKKEKEMKKGIAFPTSISVNNCVCHFSPLKSDPDYTLKDGDLVKIDLGVHVDGFIANVAHSFVVGASKEQPATGRKADVIKAAHLCAEAALRLVKPGNQNTQVTEAWNKIAQSFKCTPIEGMLSHQLKQHIIDGEKTIIQNPTDQQRKDHEKAEFEVHEVYAVDVLISTGEGKARDSGLRTTIYKRDPSKQYGLKMKTSRTFFSEVERRFDAMPFTLRALEDEAKARLGVVECTKHELLQPFSVLHEKEGEFVAQFKFTVLLMANGPHRITNGPFDSEFYKSEHEVQDPELKTLLQSSASRKTQKKKKKKASKTAENATGLQTEDTETVD
;
A
#
# COMPACT_ATOMS: atom_id res chain seq x y z
N MET A 1 -9.62 24.73 -10.65
CA MET A 1 -10.92 24.22 -10.17
C MET A 1 -11.56 25.36 -9.44
N SER A 2 -12.84 25.64 -9.70
CA SER A 2 -13.58 26.69 -8.98
C SER A 2 -13.65 26.33 -7.49
N ASP A 3 -13.44 27.32 -6.62
CA ASP A 3 -13.43 27.21 -5.15
C ASP A 3 -14.77 26.75 -4.51
N ASP A 4 -15.74 26.26 -5.29
CA ASP A 4 -17.13 26.00 -4.87
C ASP A 4 -17.56 24.51 -4.95
N GLU A 5 -16.70 23.58 -5.35
CA GLU A 5 -17.04 22.14 -5.23
C GLU A 5 -16.64 21.62 -3.85
N GLN A 6 -17.64 21.42 -3.00
CA GLN A 6 -17.50 20.80 -1.69
C GLN A 6 -16.81 19.43 -1.83
N GLU A 7 -15.73 19.20 -1.08
CA GLU A 7 -14.98 17.93 -1.11
C GLU A 7 -15.92 16.75 -0.80
N GLN A 8 -16.11 15.83 -1.76
CA GLN A 8 -16.89 14.61 -1.55
C GLN A 8 -16.13 13.65 -0.64
N THR A 9 -16.76 13.18 0.43
CA THR A 9 -16.12 12.31 1.43
C THR A 9 -16.87 10.99 1.58
N ILE A 10 -16.27 10.03 2.31
CA ILE A 10 -16.90 8.75 2.64
C ILE A 10 -18.07 8.88 3.64
N ALA A 11 -18.48 10.10 4.01
CA ALA A 11 -19.77 10.35 4.63
C ALA A 11 -20.94 10.02 3.67
N GLU A 12 -20.70 10.05 2.35
CA GLU A 12 -21.66 9.73 1.32
C GLU A 12 -21.56 8.25 0.87
N ASP A 13 -22.69 7.54 0.83
CA ASP A 13 -22.73 6.12 0.46
C ASP A 13 -22.23 5.84 -0.97
N LEU A 14 -22.45 6.78 -1.90
CA LEU A 14 -21.98 6.66 -3.27
C LEU A 14 -20.45 6.72 -3.35
N VAL A 15 -19.82 7.59 -2.55
CA VAL A 15 -18.35 7.69 -2.45
C VAL A 15 -17.77 6.38 -1.92
N VAL A 16 -18.36 5.83 -0.85
CA VAL A 16 -17.97 4.51 -0.32
C VAL A 16 -18.12 3.41 -1.38
N THR A 17 -19.17 3.47 -2.19
CA THR A 17 -19.39 2.51 -3.28
C THR A 17 -18.31 2.59 -4.34
N LYS A 18 -17.92 3.80 -4.77
CA LYS A 18 -16.82 4.02 -5.73
C LYS A 18 -15.49 3.47 -5.20
N TYR A 19 -15.16 3.75 -3.93
CA TYR A 19 -13.99 3.17 -3.25
C TYR A 19 -14.01 1.64 -3.23
N LYS A 20 -15.12 1.03 -2.83
CA LYS A 20 -15.26 -0.43 -2.78
C LYS A 20 -15.12 -1.07 -4.15
N MET A 21 -15.75 -0.49 -5.18
CA MET A 21 -15.62 -0.99 -6.55
C MET A 21 -14.17 -0.91 -7.06
N GLY A 22 -13.48 0.21 -6.81
CA GLY A 22 -12.05 0.32 -7.10
C GLY A 22 -11.21 -0.71 -6.33
N GLY A 23 -11.52 -0.91 -5.05
CA GLY A 23 -10.86 -1.91 -4.20
C GLY A 23 -11.06 -3.35 -4.68
N ASP A 24 -12.28 -3.70 -5.09
CA ASP A 24 -12.58 -5.03 -5.64
C ASP A 24 -11.81 -5.31 -6.93
N ILE A 25 -11.76 -4.32 -7.85
CA ILE A 25 -10.96 -4.43 -9.07
C ILE A 25 -9.48 -4.57 -8.71
N ALA A 26 -8.94 -3.74 -7.81
CA ALA A 26 -7.55 -3.82 -7.38
C ALA A 26 -7.20 -5.21 -6.78
N ASN A 27 -8.08 -5.74 -5.93
CA ASN A 27 -7.90 -7.07 -5.32
C ASN A 27 -7.94 -8.19 -6.37
N GLN A 28 -8.80 -8.08 -7.39
CA GLN A 28 -8.85 -9.04 -8.49
C GLN A 28 -7.60 -8.97 -9.37
N THR A 29 -7.16 -7.76 -9.74
CA THR A 29 -5.92 -7.55 -10.49
C THR A 29 -4.73 -8.14 -9.74
N LEU A 30 -4.63 -7.88 -8.43
CA LEU A 30 -3.54 -8.40 -7.61
C LEU A 30 -3.48 -9.93 -7.65
N ARG A 31 -4.62 -10.61 -7.44
CA ARG A 31 -4.69 -12.08 -7.50
C ARG A 31 -4.30 -12.60 -8.89
N LEU A 32 -4.79 -11.97 -9.96
CA LEU A 32 -4.47 -12.33 -11.33
C LEU A 32 -2.96 -12.24 -11.61
N VAL A 33 -2.29 -11.17 -11.16
CA VAL A 33 -0.85 -10.98 -11.36
C VAL A 33 -0.06 -11.97 -10.49
N MET A 34 -0.46 -12.17 -9.23
CA MET A 34 0.16 -13.17 -8.34
C MET A 34 0.09 -14.59 -8.91
N GLU A 35 -1.06 -15.02 -9.40
CA GLU A 35 -1.25 -16.36 -10.00
C GLU A 35 -0.40 -16.56 -11.26
N ALA A 36 -0.12 -15.48 -11.99
CA ALA A 36 0.72 -15.49 -13.18
C ALA A 36 2.22 -15.42 -12.86
N ALA A 37 2.61 -14.95 -11.68
CA ALA A 37 4.00 -14.75 -11.28
C ALA A 37 4.68 -16.07 -10.89
N LYS A 38 5.18 -16.78 -11.89
CA LYS A 38 5.85 -18.09 -11.78
C LYS A 38 7.32 -17.99 -12.23
N PRO A 39 8.18 -18.96 -11.88
CA PRO A 39 9.54 -19.01 -12.42
C PRO A 39 9.54 -18.98 -13.95
N GLY A 40 10.46 -18.22 -14.54
CA GLY A 40 10.57 -18.01 -15.98
C GLY A 40 9.67 -16.92 -16.55
N VAL A 41 8.80 -16.29 -15.75
CA VAL A 41 7.91 -15.23 -16.22
C VAL A 41 8.61 -13.86 -16.17
N SER A 42 8.44 -13.11 -17.25
CA SER A 42 8.94 -11.75 -17.44
C SER A 42 8.18 -10.74 -16.57
N VAL A 43 8.89 -9.86 -15.87
CA VAL A 43 8.28 -8.81 -15.04
C VAL A 43 7.50 -7.80 -15.89
N ILE A 44 8.05 -7.32 -17.01
CA ILE A 44 7.30 -6.40 -17.89
C ILE A 44 5.96 -7.01 -18.34
N SER A 45 5.93 -8.31 -18.65
CA SER A 45 4.70 -8.99 -19.08
C SER A 45 3.62 -9.02 -17.98
N LEU A 46 4.03 -9.12 -16.72
CA LEU A 46 3.13 -9.09 -15.57
C LEU A 46 2.63 -7.66 -15.31
N CYS A 47 3.48 -6.65 -15.47
CA CYS A 47 3.07 -5.25 -15.38
C CYS A 47 2.04 -4.90 -16.47
N GLU A 48 2.29 -5.27 -17.73
CA GLU A 48 1.34 -5.07 -18.84
C GLU A 48 0.02 -5.81 -18.59
N LYS A 49 0.08 -7.05 -18.06
CA LYS A 49 -1.11 -7.83 -17.71
C LYS A 49 -1.95 -7.16 -16.63
N GLY A 50 -1.32 -6.63 -15.58
CA GLY A 50 -2.02 -5.90 -14.50
C GLY A 50 -2.72 -4.65 -15.01
N ASP A 51 -1.98 -3.80 -15.74
CA ASP A 51 -2.50 -2.55 -16.30
C ASP A 51 -3.66 -2.81 -17.29
N ALA A 52 -3.53 -3.81 -18.17
CA ALA A 52 -4.57 -4.18 -19.13
C ALA A 52 -5.85 -4.66 -18.41
N TYR A 53 -5.72 -5.45 -17.35
CA TYR A 53 -6.88 -5.92 -16.58
C TYR A 53 -7.59 -4.77 -15.86
N ILE A 54 -6.85 -3.83 -15.25
CA ILE A 54 -7.44 -2.64 -14.61
C ILE A 54 -8.25 -1.84 -15.63
N MET A 55 -7.69 -1.57 -16.81
CA MET A 55 -8.39 -0.81 -17.85
C MET A 55 -9.63 -1.55 -18.37
N ALA A 56 -9.56 -2.87 -18.52
CA ALA A 56 -10.69 -3.68 -18.94
C ALA A 56 -11.84 -3.69 -17.91
N GLU A 57 -11.55 -3.87 -16.63
CA GLU A 57 -12.58 -3.92 -15.57
C GLU A 57 -13.17 -2.54 -15.26
N THR A 58 -12.34 -1.50 -15.19
CA THR A 58 -12.83 -0.12 -15.00
C THR A 58 -13.70 0.36 -16.17
N GLY A 59 -13.42 -0.10 -17.40
CA GLY A 59 -14.28 0.11 -18.56
C GLY A 59 -15.67 -0.55 -18.46
N LYS A 60 -15.86 -1.53 -17.56
CA LYS A 60 -17.14 -2.23 -17.38
C LYS A 60 -18.09 -1.53 -16.42
N VAL A 61 -17.58 -0.71 -15.50
CA VAL A 61 -18.36 -0.02 -14.47
C VAL A 61 -18.76 1.39 -14.90
N PHE A 62 -19.86 1.93 -14.39
CA PHE A 62 -20.32 3.32 -14.67
C PHE A 62 -20.34 3.70 -16.17
N LYS A 63 -20.76 2.80 -17.06
CA LYS A 63 -20.75 3.02 -18.53
C LYS A 63 -21.66 4.16 -19.01
N LYS A 64 -22.72 4.46 -18.24
CA LYS A 64 -23.67 5.52 -18.58
C LYS A 64 -23.10 6.93 -18.30
N GLU A 65 -22.09 7.03 -17.44
CA GLU A 65 -21.44 8.28 -17.05
C GLU A 65 -20.16 8.46 -17.89
N LYS A 66 -20.33 9.04 -19.09
CA LYS A 66 -19.27 9.13 -20.11
C LYS A 66 -18.08 9.99 -19.69
N GLU A 67 -18.33 11.00 -18.86
CA GLU A 67 -17.30 11.95 -18.39
C GLU A 67 -16.60 11.47 -17.10
N MET A 68 -17.06 10.38 -16.47
CA MET A 68 -16.44 9.89 -15.25
C MET A 68 -15.04 9.32 -15.53
N LYS A 69 -14.03 9.91 -14.89
CA LYS A 69 -12.65 9.42 -14.93
C LYS A 69 -12.50 8.15 -14.12
N LYS A 70 -11.97 7.09 -14.71
CA LYS A 70 -11.70 5.81 -14.04
C LYS A 70 -10.58 5.06 -14.76
N GLY A 71 -9.82 4.27 -14.01
CA GLY A 71 -8.68 3.54 -14.56
C GLY A 71 -7.59 3.32 -13.53
N ILE A 72 -6.34 3.38 -14.01
CA ILE A 72 -5.13 3.17 -13.22
C ILE A 72 -4.87 4.40 -12.35
N ALA A 73 -4.79 4.20 -11.04
CA ALA A 73 -4.35 5.22 -10.08
C ALA A 73 -2.87 5.08 -9.73
N PHE A 74 -2.32 3.87 -9.82
CA PHE A 74 -0.90 3.61 -9.70
C PHE A 74 -0.55 2.45 -10.63
N PRO A 75 0.41 2.63 -11.56
CA PRO A 75 0.74 1.59 -12.54
C PRO A 75 1.31 0.34 -11.87
N THR A 76 1.03 -0.82 -12.45
CA THR A 76 1.47 -2.11 -11.91
C THR A 76 2.99 -2.15 -11.84
N SER A 77 3.51 -2.27 -10.63
CA SER A 77 4.94 -2.30 -10.32
C SER A 77 5.29 -3.62 -9.65
N ILE A 78 6.42 -4.21 -10.02
CA ILE A 78 6.84 -5.52 -9.53
C ILE A 78 8.30 -5.47 -9.10
N SER A 79 8.53 -5.36 -7.80
CA SER A 79 9.87 -5.19 -7.22
C SER A 79 10.36 -6.48 -6.56
N VAL A 80 11.51 -6.98 -7.00
CA VAL A 80 12.03 -8.31 -6.62
C VAL A 80 13.19 -8.19 -5.61
N ASN A 81 13.18 -9.05 -4.58
CA ASN A 81 14.21 -9.17 -3.54
C ASN A 81 14.57 -7.83 -2.87
N ASN A 82 15.78 -7.31 -3.09
CA ASN A 82 16.28 -6.04 -2.53
C ASN A 82 15.76 -4.79 -3.26
N CYS A 83 15.14 -4.92 -4.43
CA CYS A 83 14.42 -3.80 -5.05
C CYS A 83 13.25 -3.42 -4.12
N VAL A 84 13.16 -2.16 -3.71
CA VAL A 84 12.21 -1.69 -2.69
C VAL A 84 10.83 -1.45 -3.31
N CYS A 85 10.76 -0.65 -4.37
CA CYS A 85 9.49 -0.19 -4.95
C CYS A 85 9.64 0.29 -6.40
N HIS A 86 8.49 0.54 -7.05
CA HIS A 86 8.34 1.30 -8.31
C HIS A 86 8.99 0.71 -9.57
N PHE A 87 9.40 -0.57 -9.55
CA PHE A 87 9.93 -1.20 -10.75
C PHE A 87 8.81 -1.55 -11.74
N SER A 88 8.65 -0.71 -12.77
CA SER A 88 7.75 -0.92 -13.92
C SER A 88 8.52 -0.64 -15.21
N PRO A 89 9.30 -1.61 -15.73
CA PRO A 89 10.25 -1.38 -16.82
C PRO A 89 9.57 -0.98 -18.14
N LEU A 90 10.30 -0.24 -18.97
CA LEU A 90 9.94 0.01 -20.37
C LEU A 90 10.35 -1.16 -21.26
N LYS A 91 9.83 -1.19 -22.49
CA LYS A 91 10.16 -2.26 -23.45
C LYS A 91 11.64 -2.24 -23.85
N SER A 92 12.27 -1.07 -23.80
CA SER A 92 13.71 -0.93 -24.09
C SER A 92 14.62 -1.06 -22.87
N ASP A 93 14.07 -1.09 -21.65
CA ASP A 93 14.86 -1.26 -20.43
C ASP A 93 15.13 -2.76 -20.19
N PRO A 94 16.21 -3.11 -19.44
CA PRO A 94 16.43 -4.49 -19.01
C PRO A 94 15.25 -5.00 -18.17
N ASP A 95 14.70 -6.15 -18.57
CA ASP A 95 13.65 -6.84 -17.82
C ASP A 95 14.22 -7.81 -16.79
N TYR A 96 13.38 -8.21 -15.83
CA TYR A 96 13.69 -9.25 -14.87
C TYR A 96 12.84 -10.49 -15.13
N THR A 97 13.48 -11.66 -15.20
CA THR A 97 12.79 -12.95 -15.29
C THR A 97 12.72 -13.57 -13.90
N LEU A 98 11.51 -13.82 -13.40
CA LEU A 98 11.27 -14.39 -12.08
C LEU A 98 11.94 -15.76 -11.93
N LYS A 99 12.47 -16.02 -10.74
CA LYS A 99 13.09 -17.29 -10.36
C LYS A 99 12.34 -17.92 -9.20
N ASP A 100 12.49 -19.23 -9.07
CA ASP A 100 12.00 -19.92 -7.89
C ASP A 100 12.67 -19.37 -6.63
N GLY A 101 11.88 -19.17 -5.58
CA GLY A 101 12.31 -18.58 -4.32
C GLY A 101 12.44 -17.06 -4.31
N ASP A 102 12.24 -16.32 -5.41
CA ASP A 102 12.28 -14.86 -5.38
C ASP A 102 11.21 -14.28 -4.44
N LEU A 103 11.57 -13.27 -3.65
CA LEU A 103 10.60 -12.45 -2.93
C LEU A 103 10.08 -11.37 -3.89
N VAL A 104 8.81 -11.43 -4.24
CA VAL A 104 8.18 -10.53 -5.20
C VAL A 104 7.18 -9.63 -4.49
N LYS A 105 7.29 -8.32 -4.73
CA LYS A 105 6.32 -7.31 -4.32
C LYS A 105 5.52 -6.87 -5.55
N ILE A 106 4.21 -7.00 -5.54
CA ILE A 106 3.31 -6.43 -6.55
C ILE A 106 2.62 -5.23 -5.93
N ASP A 107 2.64 -4.08 -6.61
CA ASP A 107 2.00 -2.83 -6.18
C ASP A 107 1.20 -2.22 -7.35
N LEU A 108 -0.06 -1.87 -7.11
CA LEU A 108 -0.96 -1.30 -8.11
C LEU A 108 -2.06 -0.45 -7.48
N GLY A 109 -2.71 0.38 -8.28
CA GLY A 109 -3.79 1.25 -7.85
C GLY A 109 -4.88 1.41 -8.90
N VAL A 110 -6.12 1.49 -8.43
CA VAL A 110 -7.31 1.73 -9.25
C VAL A 110 -8.02 2.97 -8.73
N HIS A 111 -8.55 3.81 -9.61
CA HIS A 111 -9.48 4.86 -9.21
C HIS A 111 -10.79 4.79 -9.96
N VAL A 112 -11.87 5.18 -9.28
CA VAL A 112 -13.18 5.41 -9.86
C VAL A 112 -13.62 6.82 -9.43
N ASP A 113 -13.81 7.70 -10.40
CA ASP A 113 -14.15 9.12 -10.19
C ASP A 113 -13.17 9.89 -9.29
N GLY A 114 -11.90 9.49 -9.34
CA GLY A 114 -10.84 10.07 -8.52
C GLY A 114 -10.70 9.46 -7.12
N PHE A 115 -11.58 8.55 -6.70
CA PHE A 115 -11.45 7.83 -5.44
C PHE A 115 -10.53 6.62 -5.60
N ILE A 116 -9.41 6.63 -4.87
CA ILE A 116 -8.26 5.75 -5.11
C ILE A 116 -8.28 4.54 -4.18
N ALA A 117 -8.04 3.35 -4.73
CA ALA A 117 -7.80 2.12 -4.00
C ALA A 117 -6.43 1.54 -4.40
N ASN A 118 -5.47 1.62 -3.50
CA ASN A 118 -4.14 1.04 -3.68
C ASN A 118 -4.03 -0.31 -2.96
N VAL A 119 -3.20 -1.19 -3.52
CA VAL A 119 -2.88 -2.46 -2.90
C VAL A 119 -1.47 -2.88 -3.29
N ALA A 120 -0.72 -3.39 -2.31
CA ALA A 120 0.55 -4.06 -2.55
C ALA A 120 0.68 -5.30 -1.68
N HIS A 121 1.35 -6.31 -2.20
CA HIS A 121 1.51 -7.59 -1.51
C HIS A 121 2.84 -8.24 -1.84
N SER A 122 3.42 -8.86 -0.81
CA SER A 122 4.64 -9.65 -0.93
C SER A 122 4.37 -11.13 -0.80
N PHE A 123 5.01 -11.90 -1.67
CA PHE A 123 5.04 -13.35 -1.58
C PHE A 123 6.38 -13.90 -2.08
N VAL A 124 6.64 -15.18 -1.81
CA VAL A 124 7.80 -15.89 -2.35
C VAL A 124 7.34 -16.81 -3.47
N VAL A 125 7.97 -16.69 -4.65
CA VAL A 125 7.69 -17.56 -5.79
C VAL A 125 8.02 -19.01 -5.40
N GLY A 126 7.05 -19.92 -5.57
CA GLY A 126 7.21 -21.34 -5.22
C GLY A 126 6.87 -21.70 -3.77
N ALA A 127 6.67 -20.72 -2.88
CA ALA A 127 6.29 -21.01 -1.49
C ALA A 127 4.86 -21.57 -1.38
N SER A 128 4.70 -22.59 -0.54
CA SER A 128 3.44 -23.30 -0.29
C SER A 128 3.38 -23.79 1.16
N LYS A 129 2.28 -24.46 1.55
CA LYS A 129 2.19 -25.09 2.90
C LYS A 129 3.16 -26.25 3.04
N GLU A 130 3.34 -27.00 1.95
CA GLU A 130 4.22 -28.16 1.86
C GLU A 130 5.69 -27.74 1.77
N GLN A 131 5.96 -26.59 1.13
CA GLN A 131 7.29 -25.99 0.99
C GLN A 131 7.26 -24.53 1.46
N PRO A 132 7.19 -24.30 2.78
CA PRO A 132 7.14 -22.95 3.32
C PRO A 132 8.49 -22.25 3.17
N ALA A 133 8.45 -20.96 2.89
CA ALA A 133 9.64 -20.12 2.95
C ALA A 133 10.13 -20.02 4.40
N THR A 134 11.45 -20.04 4.58
CA THR A 134 12.13 -19.97 5.88
C THR A 134 13.20 -18.88 5.90
N GLY A 135 13.83 -18.69 7.06
CA GLY A 135 14.93 -17.74 7.24
C GLY A 135 14.53 -16.29 7.00
N ARG A 136 15.46 -15.48 6.48
CA ARG A 136 15.30 -14.02 6.36
C ARG A 136 14.09 -13.57 5.53
N LYS A 137 13.71 -14.32 4.49
CA LYS A 137 12.49 -14.03 3.70
C LYS A 137 11.22 -14.21 4.53
N ALA A 138 11.15 -15.27 5.34
CA ALA A 138 10.02 -15.50 6.23
C ALA A 138 9.98 -14.45 7.35
N ASP A 139 11.14 -14.08 7.91
CA ASP A 139 11.25 -13.05 8.94
C ASP A 139 10.66 -11.72 8.47
N VAL A 140 11.13 -11.22 7.32
CA VAL A 140 10.73 -9.90 6.82
C VAL A 140 9.28 -9.85 6.35
N ILE A 141 8.79 -10.93 5.73
CA ILE A 141 7.39 -11.02 5.32
C ILE A 141 6.47 -11.04 6.55
N LYS A 142 6.80 -11.82 7.59
CA LYS A 142 6.00 -11.84 8.83
C LYS A 142 6.07 -10.50 9.56
N ALA A 143 7.25 -9.87 9.63
CA ALA A 143 7.41 -8.54 10.19
C ALA A 143 6.51 -7.52 9.48
N ALA A 144 6.60 -7.43 8.15
CA ALA A 144 5.79 -6.50 7.36
C ALA A 144 4.28 -6.78 7.46
N HIS A 145 3.88 -8.06 7.47
CA HIS A 145 2.48 -8.43 7.64
C HIS A 145 1.94 -8.02 9.02
N LEU A 146 2.70 -8.26 10.09
CA LEU A 146 2.32 -7.86 11.44
C LEU A 146 2.29 -6.34 11.62
N CYS A 147 3.21 -5.61 10.96
CA CYS A 147 3.16 -4.16 10.87
C CYS A 147 1.87 -3.68 10.19
N ALA A 148 1.46 -4.31 9.08
CA ALA A 148 0.20 -4.00 8.41
C ALA A 148 -1.03 -4.27 9.30
N GLU A 149 -1.03 -5.38 10.04
CA GLU A 149 -2.10 -5.72 10.98
C GLU A 149 -2.14 -4.80 12.22
N ALA A 150 -0.99 -4.33 12.69
CA ALA A 150 -0.92 -3.31 13.73
C ALA A 150 -1.48 -1.96 13.23
N ALA A 151 -1.09 -1.53 12.03
CA ALA A 151 -1.60 -0.30 11.42
C ALA A 151 -3.13 -0.35 11.23
N LEU A 152 -3.69 -1.48 10.80
CA LEU A 152 -5.15 -1.65 10.69
C LEU A 152 -5.90 -1.41 12.02
N ARG A 153 -5.24 -1.58 13.16
CA ARG A 153 -5.82 -1.40 14.50
C ARG A 153 -5.51 -0.02 15.11
N LEU A 154 -4.43 0.62 14.67
CA LEU A 154 -3.94 1.90 15.18
C LEU A 154 -4.37 3.09 14.33
N VAL A 155 -4.56 2.92 13.02
CA VAL A 155 -5.09 3.95 12.11
C VAL A 155 -6.61 4.00 12.28
N LYS A 156 -7.05 4.78 13.28
CA LYS A 156 -8.45 4.98 13.62
C LYS A 156 -8.63 6.38 14.22
N PRO A 157 -9.84 6.95 14.17
CA PRO A 157 -10.10 8.28 14.70
C PRO A 157 -9.67 8.43 16.17
N GLY A 158 -8.99 9.52 16.49
CA GLY A 158 -8.46 9.83 17.83
C GLY A 158 -7.04 9.35 18.12
N ASN A 159 -6.46 8.52 17.24
CA ASN A 159 -5.06 8.11 17.34
C ASN A 159 -4.16 9.07 16.54
N GLN A 160 -2.86 9.06 16.86
CA GLN A 160 -1.85 9.85 16.14
C GLN A 160 -0.99 8.97 15.24
N ASN A 161 -0.48 9.55 14.15
CA ASN A 161 0.45 8.89 13.22
C ASN A 161 1.71 8.34 13.92
N THR A 162 2.23 9.03 14.93
CA THR A 162 3.40 8.63 15.74
C THR A 162 3.25 7.24 16.38
N GLN A 163 2.05 6.90 16.87
CA GLN A 163 1.77 5.61 17.50
C GLN A 163 1.95 4.44 16.51
N VAL A 164 1.61 4.67 15.24
CA VAL A 164 1.79 3.68 14.17
C VAL A 164 3.27 3.48 13.87
N THR A 165 4.01 4.59 13.72
CA THR A 165 5.46 4.58 13.48
C THR A 165 6.23 3.82 14.59
N GLU A 166 5.91 4.09 15.86
CA GLU A 166 6.57 3.42 16.99
C GLU A 166 6.25 1.93 17.06
N ALA A 167 5.00 1.54 16.80
CA ALA A 167 4.61 0.14 16.75
C ALA A 167 5.34 -0.63 15.64
N TRP A 168 5.48 -0.03 14.45
CA TRP A 168 6.21 -0.64 13.34
C TRP A 168 7.68 -0.91 13.67
N ASN A 169 8.36 0.05 14.32
CA ASN A 169 9.75 -0.14 14.72
C ASN A 169 9.92 -1.31 15.69
N LYS A 170 9.09 -1.38 16.74
CA LYS A 170 9.13 -2.48 17.72
C LYS A 170 8.82 -3.86 17.09
N ILE A 171 7.83 -3.92 16.19
CA ILE A 171 7.48 -5.16 15.49
C ILE A 171 8.63 -5.59 14.60
N ALA A 172 9.14 -4.71 13.73
CA ALA A 172 10.23 -5.04 12.81
C ALA A 172 11.49 -5.50 13.56
N GLN A 173 11.86 -4.83 14.65
CA GLN A 173 13.00 -5.19 15.49
C GLN A 173 12.87 -6.61 16.08
N SER A 174 11.64 -7.05 16.42
CA SER A 174 11.40 -8.41 16.93
C SER A 174 11.79 -9.51 15.93
N PHE A 175 11.84 -9.18 14.63
CA PHE A 175 12.26 -10.06 13.53
C PHE A 175 13.66 -9.72 13.00
N LYS A 176 14.44 -8.92 13.74
CA LYS A 176 15.74 -8.39 13.31
C LYS A 176 15.64 -7.69 11.94
N CYS A 177 14.56 -6.95 11.73
CA CYS A 177 14.29 -6.22 10.50
C CYS A 177 14.12 -4.72 10.81
N THR A 178 14.20 -3.89 9.77
CA THR A 178 14.14 -2.44 9.89
C THR A 178 13.14 -1.88 8.88
N PRO A 179 12.17 -1.03 9.29
CA PRO A 179 11.33 -0.32 8.32
C PRO A 179 12.18 0.61 7.46
N ILE A 180 11.86 0.74 6.17
CA ILE A 180 12.57 1.65 5.27
C ILE A 180 12.39 3.09 5.76
N GLU A 181 13.50 3.79 5.95
CA GLU A 181 13.59 5.16 6.44
C GLU A 181 12.86 6.15 5.52
N GLY A 182 12.01 6.99 6.10
CA GLY A 182 11.38 8.13 5.43
C GLY A 182 10.23 7.81 4.49
N MET A 183 9.81 6.54 4.35
CA MET A 183 8.67 6.18 3.50
C MET A 183 7.35 6.66 4.12
N LEU A 184 6.43 7.13 3.27
CA LEU A 184 5.17 7.74 3.69
C LEU A 184 3.97 6.87 3.31
N SER A 185 3.04 6.71 4.24
CA SER A 185 1.65 6.34 3.96
C SER A 185 0.80 7.60 3.88
N HIS A 186 -0.02 7.74 2.84
CA HIS A 186 -0.73 8.98 2.54
C HIS A 186 -2.22 8.92 2.85
N GLN A 187 -2.76 10.05 3.29
CA GLN A 187 -4.19 10.33 3.18
C GLN A 187 -4.59 10.37 1.70
N LEU A 188 -5.75 9.82 1.38
CA LEU A 188 -6.34 9.87 0.05
C LEU A 188 -7.55 10.78 0.08
N LYS A 189 -7.69 11.61 -0.97
CA LYS A 189 -8.89 12.41 -1.25
C LYS A 189 -9.30 12.19 -2.70
N GLN A 190 -10.42 12.77 -3.11
CA GLN A 190 -10.83 12.72 -4.51
C GLN A 190 -9.75 13.37 -5.39
N HIS A 191 -9.20 12.61 -6.34
CA HIS A 191 -8.10 13.02 -7.25
C HIS A 191 -6.75 13.29 -6.59
N ILE A 192 -6.59 13.05 -5.29
CA ILE A 192 -5.34 13.30 -4.54
C ILE A 192 -4.85 11.99 -3.92
N ILE A 193 -3.73 11.49 -4.43
CA ILE A 193 -3.10 10.24 -3.96
C ILE A 193 -2.16 10.44 -2.76
N ASP A 194 -1.72 11.66 -2.54
CA ASP A 194 -0.66 12.07 -1.63
C ASP A 194 -1.09 13.24 -0.77
N GLY A 195 -2.21 13.07 -0.05
CA GLY A 195 -2.69 14.06 0.91
C GLY A 195 -1.66 14.36 2.00
N GLU A 196 -1.80 15.54 2.60
CA GLU A 196 -0.82 16.13 3.52
C GLU A 196 -0.65 15.31 4.81
N LYS A 197 -1.75 14.80 5.38
CA LYS A 197 -1.67 13.92 6.56
C LYS A 197 -1.05 12.59 6.19
N THR A 198 0.10 12.30 6.79
CA THR A 198 0.90 11.10 6.46
C THR A 198 1.36 10.35 7.71
N ILE A 199 1.70 9.08 7.51
CA ILE A 199 2.41 8.24 8.49
C ILE A 199 3.81 8.00 7.95
N ILE A 200 4.84 8.36 8.72
CA ILE A 200 6.23 8.18 8.32
C ILE A 200 6.84 6.91 8.93
N GLN A 201 7.56 6.13 8.14
CA GLN A 201 8.29 4.94 8.60
C GLN A 201 9.70 5.33 9.02
N ASN A 202 10.12 4.87 10.21
CA ASN A 202 11.49 4.97 10.71
C ASN A 202 12.18 6.32 10.38
N PRO A 203 11.63 7.48 10.77
CA PRO A 203 12.19 8.77 10.38
C PRO A 203 13.53 9.04 11.07
N THR A 204 14.46 9.65 10.34
CA THR A 204 15.63 10.30 10.92
C THR A 204 15.23 11.40 11.91
N ASP A 205 16.17 11.85 12.72
CA ASP A 205 15.92 12.96 13.65
C ASP A 205 15.47 14.25 12.95
N GLN A 206 15.98 14.51 11.75
CA GLN A 206 15.57 15.67 10.97
C GLN A 206 14.16 15.48 10.41
N GLN A 207 13.89 14.35 9.74
CA GLN A 207 12.55 14.04 9.23
C GLN A 207 11.50 14.03 10.33
N ARG A 208 11.82 13.56 11.55
CA ARG A 208 10.89 13.56 12.68
C ARG A 208 10.52 14.97 13.14
N LYS A 209 11.42 15.94 12.99
CA LYS A 209 11.15 17.35 13.31
C LYS A 209 10.31 18.03 12.24
N ASP A 210 10.58 17.69 10.98
CA ASP A 210 9.92 18.30 9.82
C ASP A 210 8.56 17.66 9.52
N HIS A 211 8.36 16.40 9.94
CA HIS A 211 7.12 15.66 9.74
C HIS A 211 6.05 16.08 10.76
N GLU A 212 4.89 16.50 10.25
CA GLU A 212 3.80 16.97 11.07
C GLU A 212 3.10 15.82 11.81
N LYS A 213 2.88 16.03 13.12
CA LYS A 213 2.04 15.13 13.91
C LYS A 213 0.58 15.37 13.53
N ALA A 214 -0.09 14.31 13.09
CA ALA A 214 -1.49 14.38 12.70
C ALA A 214 -2.32 13.40 13.54
N GLU A 215 -3.51 13.85 13.92
CA GLU A 215 -4.58 13.00 14.46
C GLU A 215 -5.46 12.51 13.31
N PHE A 216 -5.81 11.22 13.36
CA PHE A 216 -6.75 10.62 12.41
C PHE A 216 -8.18 11.02 12.77
N GLU A 217 -8.99 11.28 11.76
CA GLU A 217 -10.37 11.76 11.88
C GLU A 217 -11.38 10.82 11.20
N VAL A 218 -12.64 10.97 11.59
CA VAL A 218 -13.74 10.23 10.96
C VAL A 218 -13.93 10.76 9.53
N HIS A 219 -14.23 9.85 8.60
CA HIS A 219 -14.39 10.09 7.17
C HIS A 219 -13.11 10.37 6.38
N GLU A 220 -11.94 10.13 6.97
CA GLU A 220 -10.68 10.11 6.22
C GLU A 220 -10.43 8.74 5.56
N VAL A 221 -9.60 8.73 4.52
CA VAL A 221 -9.14 7.53 3.82
C VAL A 221 -7.62 7.53 3.78
N TYR A 222 -7.00 6.38 3.99
CA TYR A 222 -5.54 6.24 3.95
C TYR A 222 -5.11 5.06 3.08
N ALA A 223 -4.06 5.26 2.28
CA ALA A 223 -3.23 4.19 1.74
C ALA A 223 -2.09 3.92 2.73
N VAL A 224 -2.25 2.90 3.57
CA VAL A 224 -1.20 2.45 4.48
C VAL A 224 -0.22 1.61 3.69
N ASP A 225 1.05 2.02 3.65
CA ASP A 225 2.13 1.34 2.92
C ASP A 225 3.27 0.97 3.89
N VAL A 226 3.45 -0.34 4.09
CA VAL A 226 4.45 -0.90 4.99
C VAL A 226 5.59 -1.49 4.17
N LEU A 227 6.81 -1.01 4.37
CA LEU A 227 8.03 -1.46 3.67
C LEU A 227 9.08 -1.83 4.72
N ILE A 228 9.34 -3.13 4.89
CA ILE A 228 10.30 -3.64 5.88
C ILE A 228 11.46 -4.31 5.16
N SER A 229 12.69 -4.01 5.59
CA SER A 229 13.94 -4.56 5.09
C SER A 229 14.55 -5.56 6.08
N THR A 230 15.22 -6.58 5.57
CA THR A 230 16.11 -7.43 6.38
C THR A 230 17.42 -6.75 6.75
N GLY A 231 17.77 -5.64 6.08
CA GLY A 231 19.01 -4.88 6.24
C GLY A 231 18.85 -3.62 7.09
N GLU A 232 19.57 -2.56 6.69
CA GLU A 232 19.67 -1.31 7.45
C GLU A 232 18.42 -0.41 7.36
N GLY A 233 17.51 -0.68 6.42
CA GLY A 233 16.35 0.16 6.18
C GLY A 233 16.67 1.43 5.38
N LYS A 234 17.82 1.50 4.71
CA LYS A 234 18.31 2.70 4.00
C LYS A 234 18.28 2.49 2.50
N ALA A 235 17.09 2.67 1.93
CA ALA A 235 16.87 2.57 0.50
C ALA A 235 17.65 3.65 -0.28
N ARG A 236 18.27 3.26 -1.39
CA ARG A 236 19.04 4.16 -2.26
C ARG A 236 18.58 4.05 -3.70
N ASP A 237 18.74 5.13 -4.45
CA ASP A 237 18.55 5.06 -5.89
C ASP A 237 19.54 4.06 -6.50
N SER A 238 19.06 3.22 -7.40
CA SER A 238 19.82 2.15 -8.04
C SER A 238 20.50 2.56 -9.34
N GLY A 239 20.25 3.78 -9.82
CA GLY A 239 20.62 4.21 -11.17
C GLY A 239 19.76 3.61 -12.27
N LEU A 240 18.78 2.76 -11.92
CA LEU A 240 17.76 2.32 -12.88
C LEU A 240 16.87 3.49 -13.29
N ARG A 241 16.37 3.43 -14.52
CA ARG A 241 15.50 4.47 -15.07
C ARG A 241 14.22 4.57 -14.23
N THR A 242 13.91 5.78 -13.78
CA THR A 242 12.56 6.10 -13.31
C THR A 242 11.58 6.09 -14.47
N THR A 243 10.54 5.28 -14.38
CA THR A 243 9.52 5.13 -15.44
C THR A 243 8.14 5.57 -15.00
N ILE A 244 7.94 5.83 -13.70
CA ILE A 244 6.68 6.25 -13.11
C ILE A 244 6.78 7.71 -12.70
N TYR A 245 5.79 8.50 -13.11
CA TYR A 245 5.70 9.92 -12.84
C TYR A 245 4.28 10.30 -12.47
N LYS A 246 4.12 11.38 -11.72
CA LYS A 246 2.83 12.00 -11.40
C LYS A 246 2.90 13.48 -11.73
N ARG A 247 1.85 14.05 -12.31
CA ARG A 247 1.75 15.50 -12.49
C ARG A 247 1.54 16.21 -11.15
N ASP A 248 2.28 17.30 -10.96
CA ASP A 248 2.02 18.25 -9.88
C ASP A 248 1.13 19.40 -10.42
N PRO A 249 -0.17 19.47 -10.04
CA PRO A 249 -1.06 20.53 -10.51
C PRO A 249 -0.75 21.91 -9.89
N SER A 250 0.03 21.97 -8.80
CA SER A 250 0.42 23.24 -8.16
C SER A 250 1.54 23.97 -8.92
N LYS A 251 2.23 23.27 -9.83
CA LYS A 251 3.38 23.78 -10.58
C LYS A 251 2.97 24.18 -11.99
N GLN A 252 3.45 25.34 -12.44
CA GLN A 252 3.21 25.85 -13.78
C GLN A 252 4.50 26.33 -14.42
N TYR A 253 4.75 25.93 -15.67
CA TYR A 253 5.92 26.34 -16.42
C TYR A 253 5.67 26.28 -17.92
N GLY A 254 6.07 27.33 -18.65
CA GLY A 254 5.96 27.41 -20.10
C GLY A 254 7.07 26.64 -20.81
N LEU A 255 6.84 25.33 -21.01
CA LEU A 255 7.76 24.39 -21.68
C LEU A 255 8.23 24.89 -23.05
N LYS A 256 9.55 24.84 -23.27
CA LYS A 256 10.22 25.38 -24.46
C LYS A 256 10.26 24.41 -25.61
N MET A 257 10.44 23.11 -25.35
CA MET A 257 10.48 22.11 -26.43
C MET A 257 9.07 21.72 -26.88
N LYS A 258 8.86 21.62 -28.20
CA LYS A 258 7.59 21.14 -28.77
C LYS A 258 7.25 19.74 -28.27
N THR A 259 8.23 18.85 -28.21
CA THR A 259 8.07 17.47 -27.71
C THR A 259 7.55 17.44 -26.27
N SER A 260 8.12 18.25 -25.37
CA SER A 260 7.68 18.33 -23.98
C SER A 260 6.26 18.89 -23.86
N ARG A 261 5.89 19.92 -24.65
CA ARG A 261 4.51 20.44 -24.67
C ARG A 261 3.51 19.38 -25.12
N THR A 262 3.80 18.67 -26.20
CA THR A 262 2.94 17.58 -26.69
C THR A 262 2.79 16.48 -25.65
N PHE A 263 3.92 16.05 -25.06
CA PHE A 263 3.94 15.03 -24.02
C PHE A 263 3.13 15.46 -22.79
N PHE A 264 3.35 16.66 -22.27
CA PHE A 264 2.63 17.17 -21.10
C PHE A 264 1.13 17.26 -21.37
N SER A 265 0.73 17.80 -22.53
CA SER A 265 -0.69 17.87 -22.93
C SER A 265 -1.35 16.49 -22.99
N GLU A 266 -0.61 15.47 -23.45
CA GLU A 266 -1.11 14.09 -23.45
C GLU A 266 -1.27 13.55 -22.01
N VAL A 267 -0.31 13.82 -21.12
CA VAL A 267 -0.38 13.43 -19.70
C VAL A 267 -1.60 14.06 -19.03
N GLU A 268 -1.81 15.37 -19.18
CA GLU A 268 -2.96 16.07 -18.59
C GLU A 268 -4.29 15.46 -19.06
N ARG A 269 -4.40 15.15 -20.36
CA ARG A 269 -5.62 14.58 -20.94
C ARG A 269 -5.88 13.14 -20.50
N ARG A 270 -4.84 12.32 -20.36
CA ARG A 270 -4.98 10.86 -20.17
C ARG A 270 -4.96 10.44 -18.70
N PHE A 271 -4.13 11.09 -17.89
CA PHE A 271 -3.85 10.66 -16.51
C PHE A 271 -4.19 11.75 -15.48
N ASP A 272 -4.38 12.98 -15.93
CA ASP A 272 -4.65 14.13 -15.05
C ASP A 272 -3.54 14.29 -13.99
N ALA A 273 -3.86 14.12 -12.71
CA ALA A 273 -2.89 14.12 -11.60
C ALA A 273 -2.57 12.73 -11.04
N MET A 274 -3.02 11.65 -11.70
CA MET A 274 -2.69 10.27 -11.28
C MET A 274 -1.28 9.87 -11.73
N PRO A 275 -0.56 9.09 -10.91
CA PRO A 275 0.67 8.42 -11.34
C PRO A 275 0.47 7.57 -12.60
N PHE A 276 1.42 7.64 -13.52
CA PHE A 276 1.43 6.90 -14.77
C PHE A 276 2.83 6.38 -15.09
N THR A 277 2.92 5.31 -15.88
CA THR A 277 4.18 4.82 -16.42
C THR A 277 4.40 5.32 -17.84
N LEU A 278 5.65 5.62 -18.23
CA LEU A 278 5.97 6.01 -19.61
C LEU A 278 5.59 4.92 -20.64
N ARG A 279 5.49 3.64 -20.22
CA ARG A 279 5.02 2.52 -21.07
C ARG A 279 3.60 2.72 -21.59
N ALA A 280 2.78 3.52 -20.91
CA ALA A 280 1.40 3.81 -21.33
C ALA A 280 1.33 4.75 -22.54
N LEU A 281 2.43 5.41 -22.90
CA LEU A 281 2.51 6.34 -24.03
C LEU A 281 2.94 5.59 -25.29
N GLU A 282 2.34 5.95 -26.44
CA GLU A 282 2.52 5.19 -27.69
C GLU A 282 3.96 5.22 -28.21
N ASP A 283 4.61 6.39 -28.12
CA ASP A 283 5.97 6.62 -28.61
C ASP A 283 6.93 6.78 -27.42
N GLU A 284 7.57 5.67 -27.05
CA GLU A 284 8.50 5.61 -25.92
C GLU A 284 9.67 6.60 -26.07
N ALA A 285 10.19 6.78 -27.28
CA ALA A 285 11.31 7.68 -27.53
C ALA A 285 10.92 9.15 -27.30
N LYS A 286 9.75 9.57 -27.80
CA LYS A 286 9.20 10.91 -27.53
C LYS A 286 8.86 11.11 -26.06
N ALA A 287 8.28 10.11 -25.41
CA ALA A 287 7.97 10.15 -23.98
C ALA A 287 9.24 10.37 -23.14
N ARG A 288 10.30 9.60 -23.42
CA ARG A 288 11.61 9.73 -22.77
C ARG A 288 12.26 11.10 -22.98
N LEU A 289 12.06 11.72 -24.14
CA LEU A 289 12.59 13.07 -24.38
C LEU A 289 11.75 14.14 -23.67
N GLY A 290 10.42 14.05 -23.74
CA GLY A 290 9.51 15.04 -23.17
C GLY A 290 9.52 15.09 -21.64
N VAL A 291 9.70 13.94 -20.98
CA VAL A 291 9.69 13.84 -19.51
C VAL A 291 10.86 14.58 -18.84
N VAL A 292 11.99 14.74 -19.54
CA VAL A 292 13.21 15.37 -18.98
C VAL A 292 12.96 16.83 -18.63
N GLU A 293 12.40 17.61 -19.56
CA GLU A 293 12.10 19.03 -19.31
C GLU A 293 10.99 19.18 -18.26
N CYS A 294 9.96 18.32 -18.30
CA CYS A 294 8.85 18.39 -17.36
C CYS A 294 9.31 18.11 -15.92
N THR A 295 10.14 17.09 -15.71
CA THR A 295 10.71 16.77 -14.39
C THR A 295 11.67 17.86 -13.92
N LYS A 296 12.52 18.38 -14.82
CA LYS A 296 13.48 19.46 -14.51
C LYS A 296 12.80 20.73 -13.98
N HIS A 297 11.59 21.01 -14.46
CA HIS A 297 10.79 22.15 -14.03
C HIS A 297 9.68 21.77 -13.04
N GLU A 298 9.82 20.63 -12.37
CA GLU A 298 8.93 20.16 -11.29
C GLU A 298 7.47 19.97 -11.70
N LEU A 299 7.16 19.95 -13.00
CA LEU A 299 5.80 19.68 -13.49
C LEU A 299 5.39 18.22 -13.26
N LEU A 300 6.39 17.33 -13.20
CA LEU A 300 6.22 15.92 -12.91
C LEU A 300 7.09 15.51 -11.73
N GLN A 301 6.48 14.86 -10.75
CA GLN A 301 7.14 14.21 -9.63
C GLN A 301 7.55 12.77 -10.02
N PRO A 302 8.83 12.40 -9.89
CA PRO A 302 9.30 11.05 -10.17
C PRO A 302 9.03 10.07 -9.02
N PHE A 303 8.74 8.82 -9.35
CA PHE A 303 8.73 7.68 -8.41
C PHE A 303 9.93 6.78 -8.70
N SER A 304 11.08 7.13 -8.11
CA SER A 304 12.36 6.45 -8.38
C SER A 304 12.37 4.99 -7.93
N VAL A 305 13.14 4.15 -8.63
CA VAL A 305 13.34 2.75 -8.27
C VAL A 305 14.44 2.65 -7.23
N LEU A 306 14.04 2.43 -5.97
CA LEU A 306 14.96 2.31 -4.85
C LEU A 306 15.38 0.87 -4.60
N HIS A 307 16.58 0.67 -4.05
CA HIS A 307 17.13 -0.63 -3.69
C HIS A 307 17.76 -0.59 -2.29
N GLU A 308 17.64 -1.73 -1.62
CA GLU A 308 18.48 -2.12 -0.49
C GLU A 308 19.78 -2.79 -0.95
N LYS A 309 20.69 -3.03 -0.01
CA LYS A 309 21.94 -3.74 -0.28
C LYS A 309 21.68 -5.10 -0.94
N GLU A 310 22.54 -5.48 -1.87
CA GLU A 310 22.48 -6.80 -2.51
C GLU A 310 22.53 -7.92 -1.46
N GLY A 311 21.67 -8.93 -1.63
CA GLY A 311 21.48 -10.03 -0.69
C GLY A 311 20.40 -9.79 0.38
N GLU A 312 19.96 -8.55 0.57
CA GLU A 312 18.83 -8.23 1.46
C GLU A 312 17.48 -8.48 0.77
N PHE A 313 16.43 -8.51 1.58
CA PHE A 313 15.06 -8.70 1.14
C PHE A 313 14.18 -7.59 1.71
N VAL A 314 13.29 -7.06 0.87
CA VAL A 314 12.31 -6.06 1.28
C VAL A 314 10.92 -6.62 1.05
N ALA A 315 10.09 -6.65 2.09
CA ALA A 315 8.69 -7.00 2.03
C ALA A 315 7.81 -5.76 2.14
N GLN A 316 6.79 -5.70 1.29
CA GLN A 316 5.77 -4.68 1.21
C GLN A 316 4.37 -5.24 1.45
N PHE A 317 3.57 -4.54 2.26
CA PHE A 317 2.12 -4.69 2.31
C PHE A 317 1.48 -3.30 2.29
N LYS A 318 0.64 -3.05 1.28
CA LYS A 318 -0.13 -1.82 1.16
C LYS A 318 -1.61 -2.11 1.08
N PHE A 319 -2.41 -1.32 1.80
CA PHE A 319 -3.86 -1.43 1.76
C PHE A 319 -4.53 -0.06 1.95
N THR A 320 -5.71 0.09 1.37
CA THR A 320 -6.57 1.25 1.55
C THR A 320 -7.58 0.97 2.66
N VAL A 321 -7.70 1.91 3.60
CA VAL A 321 -8.61 1.85 4.74
C VAL A 321 -9.48 3.11 4.81
N LEU A 322 -10.78 2.90 5.01
CA LEU A 322 -11.79 3.94 5.18
C LEU A 322 -12.08 4.11 6.68
N LEU A 323 -11.92 5.31 7.22
CA LEU A 323 -12.17 5.61 8.63
C LEU A 323 -13.65 5.95 8.88
N MET A 324 -14.49 4.92 8.84
CA MET A 324 -15.92 5.06 9.11
C MET A 324 -16.17 5.36 10.59
N ALA A 325 -17.31 5.97 10.93
CA ALA A 325 -17.72 6.21 12.33
C ALA A 325 -17.76 4.94 13.21
N ASN A 326 -18.00 3.77 12.61
CA ASN A 326 -18.01 2.48 13.30
C ASN A 326 -16.62 1.80 13.40
N GLY A 327 -15.58 2.41 12.86
CA GLY A 327 -14.18 1.95 12.88
C GLY A 327 -13.56 1.84 11.49
N PRO A 328 -12.25 1.51 11.42
CA PRO A 328 -11.54 1.36 10.16
C PRO A 328 -12.09 0.19 9.33
N HIS A 329 -12.28 0.44 8.04
CA HIS A 329 -12.76 -0.54 7.06
C HIS A 329 -11.75 -0.69 5.93
N ARG A 330 -10.95 -1.76 5.98
CA ARG A 330 -10.00 -2.12 4.92
C ARG A 330 -10.76 -2.62 3.68
N ILE A 331 -10.53 -2.00 2.53
CA ILE A 331 -11.19 -2.34 1.26
C ILE A 331 -10.28 -3.10 0.29
N THR A 332 -8.97 -3.02 0.46
CA THR A 332 -8.00 -3.80 -0.33
C THR A 332 -7.21 -4.76 0.54
N ASN A 333 -6.94 -5.96 0.03
CA ASN A 333 -6.11 -6.96 0.68
C ASN A 333 -5.47 -7.91 -0.35
N GLY A 334 -4.26 -8.39 -0.03
CA GLY A 334 -3.66 -9.53 -0.71
C GLY A 334 -3.93 -10.85 0.04
N PRO A 335 -3.95 -11.98 -0.67
CA PRO A 335 -4.16 -13.30 -0.06
C PRO A 335 -2.92 -13.74 0.73
N PHE A 336 -2.88 -13.43 2.02
CA PHE A 336 -1.81 -13.85 2.92
C PHE A 336 -2.16 -15.14 3.65
N ASP A 337 -1.29 -16.14 3.56
CA ASP A 337 -1.36 -17.36 4.37
C ASP A 337 -0.10 -17.45 5.25
N SER A 338 -0.29 -17.40 6.57
CA SER A 338 0.82 -17.44 7.53
C SER A 338 1.56 -18.78 7.52
N GLU A 339 0.93 -19.87 7.09
CA GLU A 339 1.55 -21.20 7.05
C GLU A 339 2.66 -21.31 6.00
N PHE A 340 2.67 -20.42 5.01
CA PHE A 340 3.68 -20.36 3.95
C PHE A 340 5.02 -19.80 4.47
N TYR A 341 5.06 -19.24 5.68
CA TYR A 341 6.22 -18.54 6.22
C TYR A 341 6.57 -19.02 7.63
N LYS A 342 7.70 -19.71 7.77
CA LYS A 342 8.23 -20.17 9.06
C LYS A 342 9.41 -19.31 9.47
N SER A 343 9.21 -18.52 10.52
CA SER A 343 10.24 -17.70 11.16
C SER A 343 10.47 -18.21 12.58
N GLU A 344 11.72 -18.15 13.03
CA GLU A 344 12.12 -18.42 14.41
C GLU A 344 11.87 -17.21 15.33
N HIS A 345 11.42 -16.10 14.75
CA HIS A 345 11.15 -14.86 15.45
C HIS A 345 9.64 -14.63 15.60
N GLU A 346 9.29 -13.95 16.69
CA GLU A 346 7.94 -13.49 16.97
C GLU A 346 8.01 -12.17 17.74
N VAL A 347 6.93 -11.38 17.69
CA VAL A 347 6.80 -10.16 18.51
C VAL A 347 6.89 -10.54 19.97
N GLN A 348 7.76 -9.90 20.76
CA GLN A 348 7.94 -10.22 22.19
C GLN A 348 7.20 -9.23 23.13
N ASP A 349 7.00 -7.99 22.69
CA ASP A 349 6.35 -6.94 23.47
C ASP A 349 4.88 -7.33 23.83
N PRO A 350 4.53 -7.41 25.13
CA PRO A 350 3.21 -7.88 25.56
C PRO A 350 2.04 -6.99 25.11
N GLU A 351 2.25 -5.67 25.04
CA GLU A 351 1.23 -4.72 24.59
C GLU A 351 0.95 -4.92 23.10
N LEU A 352 1.99 -5.11 22.29
CA LEU A 352 1.87 -5.42 20.87
C LEU A 352 1.26 -6.80 20.63
N LYS A 353 1.60 -7.83 21.41
CA LYS A 353 0.91 -9.14 21.35
C LYS A 353 -0.60 -8.96 21.57
N THR A 354 -0.96 -8.19 22.60
CA THR A 354 -2.37 -7.90 22.92
C THR A 354 -3.06 -7.12 21.81
N LEU A 355 -2.39 -6.11 21.24
CA LEU A 355 -2.89 -5.33 20.11
C LEU A 355 -3.16 -6.25 18.91
N LEU A 356 -2.20 -7.07 18.51
CA LEU A 356 -2.30 -7.95 17.33
C LEU A 356 -3.39 -9.02 17.49
N GLN A 357 -3.58 -9.54 18.70
CA GLN A 357 -4.67 -10.49 19.01
C GLN A 357 -6.05 -9.84 19.09
N SER A 358 -6.10 -8.51 19.30
CA SER A 358 -7.36 -7.77 19.32
C SER A 358 -8.02 -7.78 17.94
N SER A 359 -9.35 -7.63 17.92
CA SER A 359 -10.10 -7.54 16.66
C SER A 359 -9.92 -6.17 16.02
N ALA A 360 -9.68 -6.11 14.71
CA ALA A 360 -9.64 -4.85 13.95
C ALA A 360 -11.00 -4.09 13.93
N SER A 361 -12.14 -4.81 13.92
CA SER A 361 -13.48 -4.18 13.90
C SER A 361 -14.06 -3.95 15.29
N ARG A 362 -14.61 -2.74 15.51
CA ARG A 362 -15.29 -2.31 16.76
C ARG A 362 -16.53 -3.17 17.08
N LYS A 363 -17.27 -3.64 16.06
CA LYS A 363 -18.45 -4.51 16.21
C LYS A 363 -18.05 -5.90 16.73
N THR A 364 -16.94 -6.42 16.24
CA THR A 364 -16.37 -7.71 16.66
C THR A 364 -15.67 -7.60 18.02
N GLN A 365 -15.03 -6.45 18.32
CA GLN A 365 -14.53 -6.13 19.67
C GLN A 365 -15.67 -6.09 20.71
N LYS A 366 -16.78 -5.40 20.44
CA LYS A 366 -17.96 -5.37 21.34
C LYS A 366 -18.55 -6.77 21.55
N LYS A 367 -18.64 -7.60 20.49
CA LYS A 367 -19.08 -9.01 20.62
C LYS A 367 -18.11 -9.84 21.46
N LYS A 368 -16.79 -9.72 21.26
CA LYS A 368 -15.77 -10.42 22.06
C LYS A 368 -15.77 -9.96 23.52
N LYS A 369 -15.88 -8.65 23.78
CA LYS A 369 -15.95 -8.08 25.14
C LYS A 369 -17.22 -8.53 25.89
N LYS A 370 -18.37 -8.58 25.20
CA LYS A 370 -19.62 -9.14 25.76
C LYS A 370 -19.55 -10.65 26.00
N LYS A 371 -18.81 -11.40 25.18
CA LYS A 371 -18.56 -12.83 25.40
C LYS A 371 -17.63 -13.06 26.59
N ALA A 372 -16.54 -12.29 26.71
CA ALA A 372 -15.59 -12.36 27.82
C ALA A 372 -16.21 -11.98 29.17
N SER A 373 -17.08 -10.96 29.22
CA SER A 373 -17.80 -10.61 30.47
C SER A 373 -18.77 -11.71 30.90
N LYS A 374 -19.48 -12.36 29.96
CA LYS A 374 -20.32 -13.53 30.28
C LYS A 374 -19.52 -14.74 30.78
N THR A 375 -18.32 -14.96 30.24
CA THR A 375 -17.44 -16.05 30.71
C THR A 375 -16.87 -15.75 32.10
N ALA A 376 -16.55 -14.48 32.39
CA ALA A 376 -16.08 -14.05 33.71
C ALA A 376 -17.19 -14.14 34.77
N GLU A 377 -18.42 -13.71 34.45
CA GLU A 377 -19.60 -13.85 35.34
C GLU A 377 -19.90 -15.32 35.65
N ASN A 378 -19.80 -16.21 34.67
CA ASN A 378 -19.96 -17.66 34.89
C ASN A 378 -18.84 -18.29 35.73
N ALA A 379 -17.61 -17.75 35.69
CA ALA A 379 -16.50 -18.25 36.50
C ALA A 379 -16.63 -17.80 37.97
N THR A 380 -17.17 -16.61 38.22
CA THR A 380 -17.45 -16.09 39.57
C THR A 380 -18.72 -16.68 40.20
N GLY A 381 -19.67 -17.20 39.40
CA GLY A 381 -20.88 -17.86 39.90
C GLY A 381 -20.69 -19.32 40.35
N LEU A 382 -19.53 -19.92 40.09
CA LEU A 382 -19.18 -21.30 40.45
C LEU A 382 -18.33 -21.42 41.73
N GLN A 383 -18.10 -20.32 42.46
CA GLN A 383 -17.31 -20.29 43.69
C GLN A 383 -18.09 -19.93 44.97
N THR A 384 -19.43 -19.87 44.93
CA THR A 384 -20.25 -19.47 46.10
C THR A 384 -21.31 -20.47 46.56
N GLU A 385 -21.31 -21.71 46.08
CA GLU A 385 -22.14 -22.78 46.64
C GLU A 385 -21.26 -23.97 47.01
N ASP A 386 -20.73 -23.96 48.24
CA ASP A 386 -20.57 -25.14 49.11
C ASP A 386 -19.62 -24.84 50.27
N THR A 387 -20.08 -24.07 51.26
CA THR A 387 -19.65 -24.20 52.67
C THR A 387 -20.66 -23.52 53.59
N GLU A 388 -21.52 -24.31 54.24
CA GLU A 388 -22.09 -24.09 55.60
C GLU A 388 -22.90 -25.37 55.98
N THR A 389 -22.27 -26.33 56.69
CA THR A 389 -22.41 -26.65 58.15
C THR A 389 -23.83 -27.10 58.54
N VAL A 390 -24.10 -28.38 58.84
CA VAL A 390 -23.87 -29.09 60.13
C VAL A 390 -24.16 -28.22 61.36
N ASP A 391 -25.43 -28.18 61.75
CA ASP A 391 -25.94 -28.69 63.04
C ASP A 391 -27.48 -28.83 62.99
#